data_AF-A0A9P8E4P9-F1
#
_entry.id   AF-A0A9P8E4P9-F1
#
_cell.length_a   1.000
_cell.length_b   1.000
_cell.length_c   1.000
_cell.angle_alpha   90.00
_cell.angle_beta   90.00
_cell.angle_gamma   90.00
#
_symmetry.space_group_name_H-M   'P 1'
#
loop_
_entity.id
_entity.type
_entity.pdbx_description
1 polymer ?
#
loop_
_entity_poly.entity_id
_entity_poly.type
_entity_poly.pdbx_seq_one_letter_code
_entity_poly.pdbx_strand_id
1 'polypeptide(L)'
;MSRFFEKAFQGNFLEAATGVLHFTDISAEQFAIFADWFVTRQLDTNSLEDMLYLYVLADRLDVPTFRGAITDKLTSDCCFKSEFDVPDTSLITFMMENVPKYLPVHALLATAVAQVLYHNPEGLDPLPYGFAVRVKHNLDKPYGLCDNCYHHHLFTDDHIIADHCEHFFDEPADHDPERYREATHVTSHY
;
A
#
# COMPACT_ATOMS: atom_id res chain seq x y z
N MET A 1 5.39 19.25 8.26
CA MET A 1 6.68 18.81 8.84
C MET A 1 6.41 17.51 9.59
N SER A 2 7.28 16.50 9.50
CA SER A 2 7.08 15.21 10.18
C SER A 2 7.11 15.40 11.70
N ARG A 3 6.10 14.89 12.41
CA ARG A 3 6.05 14.91 13.88
C ARG A 3 7.15 14.05 14.50
N PHE A 4 7.58 13.01 13.79
CA PHE A 4 8.71 12.18 14.20
C PHE A 4 9.99 13.01 14.34
N PHE A 5 10.38 13.75 13.29
CA PHE A 5 11.60 14.56 13.34
C PHE A 5 11.51 15.70 14.36
N GLU A 6 10.33 16.31 14.50
CA GLU A 6 10.09 17.33 15.53
C GLU A 6 10.37 16.77 16.94
N LYS A 7 9.81 15.61 17.27
CA LYS A 7 10.05 14.96 18.56
C LYS A 7 11.48 14.45 18.72
N ALA A 8 12.07 13.92 17.66
CA ALA A 8 13.44 13.37 17.69
C ALA A 8 14.48 14.46 17.99
N PHE A 9 14.33 15.66 17.40
CA PHE A 9 15.31 16.74 17.53
C PHE A 9 14.97 17.79 18.59
N GLN A 10 13.74 17.83 19.10
CA GLN A 10 13.33 18.76 20.17
C GLN A 10 13.06 18.06 21.51
N GLY A 11 13.16 16.73 21.54
CA GLY A 11 12.97 15.93 22.75
C GLY A 11 14.20 15.83 23.65
N ASN A 12 14.10 15.02 24.70
CA ASN A 12 15.20 14.74 25.64
C ASN A 12 15.92 13.42 25.27
N PHE A 13 16.16 13.21 23.98
CA PHE A 13 16.79 11.99 23.47
C PHE A 13 18.23 12.24 23.01
N LEU A 14 18.99 11.17 22.78
CA LEU A 14 20.37 11.29 22.33
C LEU A 14 20.43 12.01 20.98
N GLU A 15 19.47 11.76 20.12
CA GLU A 15 19.29 12.33 18.79
C GLU A 15 19.14 13.87 18.84
N ALA A 16 18.44 14.39 19.86
CA ALA A 16 18.32 15.83 20.07
C ALA A 16 19.64 16.46 20.53
N ALA A 17 20.43 15.73 21.33
CA ALA A 17 21.74 16.20 21.80
C ALA A 17 22.83 16.12 20.73
N THR A 18 22.78 15.10 19.86
CA THR A 18 23.79 14.88 18.81
C THR A 18 23.41 15.51 17.48
N GLY A 19 22.13 15.75 17.23
CA GLY A 19 21.62 16.13 15.92
C GLY A 19 21.72 15.00 14.89
N VAL A 20 21.94 13.75 15.33
CA VAL A 20 22.15 12.59 14.46
C VAL A 20 21.09 11.53 14.73
N LEU A 21 20.49 11.01 13.66
CA LEU A 21 19.53 9.92 13.68
C LEU A 21 20.08 8.74 12.90
N HIS A 22 20.04 7.55 13.49
CA HIS A 22 20.54 6.32 12.87
C HIS A 22 19.39 5.43 12.41
N PHE A 23 19.46 4.99 11.15
CA PHE A 23 18.57 3.99 10.59
C PHE A 23 19.39 2.75 10.23
N THR A 24 18.95 1.57 10.68
CA THR A 24 19.67 0.30 10.49
C THR A 24 19.06 -0.59 9.41
N ASP A 25 17.83 -0.27 9.02
CA ASP A 25 16.91 -1.08 8.22
C ASP A 25 16.55 -0.42 6.88
N ILE A 26 17.21 0.69 6.55
CA ILE A 26 16.95 1.49 5.35
C ILE A 26 18.28 1.78 4.68
N SER A 27 18.36 1.50 3.39
CA SER A 27 19.56 1.78 2.61
C SER A 27 19.74 3.28 2.41
N ALA A 28 20.99 3.71 2.19
CA ALA A 28 21.26 5.10 1.85
C ALA A 28 20.52 5.55 0.57
N GLU A 29 20.32 4.63 -0.38
CA GLU A 29 19.60 4.86 -1.64
C GLU A 29 18.11 5.11 -1.39
N GLN A 30 17.46 4.27 -0.57
CA GLN A 30 16.05 4.46 -0.19
C GLN A 30 15.84 5.77 0.56
N PHE A 31 16.75 6.08 1.49
CA PHE A 31 16.68 7.35 2.20
C PHE A 31 16.90 8.56 1.26
N ALA A 32 17.77 8.44 0.26
CA ALA A 32 17.98 9.47 -0.75
C ALA A 32 16.69 9.74 -1.56
N ILE A 33 15.97 8.68 -1.98
CA ILE A 33 14.67 8.84 -2.68
C ILE A 33 13.67 9.60 -1.80
N PHE A 34 13.59 9.29 -0.51
CA PHE A 34 12.74 10.03 0.43
C PHE A 34 13.16 11.50 0.55
N ALA A 35 14.46 11.77 0.68
CA ALA A 35 15.00 13.12 0.80
C ALA A 35 14.74 13.94 -0.47
N ASP A 36 14.93 13.35 -1.64
CA ASP A 36 14.65 13.98 -2.92
C ASP A 36 13.16 14.25 -3.09
N TRP A 37 12.29 13.30 -2.74
CA TRP A 37 10.85 13.53 -2.73
C TRP A 37 10.45 14.66 -1.76
N PHE A 38 11.10 14.75 -0.60
CA PHE A 38 10.79 15.79 0.38
C PHE A 38 11.04 17.20 -0.18
N VAL A 39 12.09 17.34 -1.00
CA VAL A 39 12.47 18.61 -1.65
C VAL A 39 11.66 18.87 -2.92
N THR A 40 11.56 17.88 -3.81
CA THR A 40 11.04 18.03 -5.17
C THR A 40 9.55 17.72 -5.30
N ARG A 41 9.00 16.97 -4.35
CA ARG A 41 7.67 16.33 -4.41
C ARG A 41 7.50 15.33 -5.54
N GLN A 42 8.61 14.86 -6.12
CA GLN A 42 8.62 13.85 -7.17
C GLN A 42 9.13 12.53 -6.61
N LEU A 43 8.39 11.44 -6.86
CA LEU A 43 8.77 10.10 -6.44
C LEU A 43 9.47 9.37 -7.59
N ASP A 44 10.80 9.40 -7.59
CA ASP A 44 11.63 8.87 -8.68
C ASP A 44 12.06 7.41 -8.43
N THR A 45 11.08 6.51 -8.32
CA THR A 45 11.30 5.06 -8.41
C THR A 45 10.09 4.42 -9.05
N ASN A 46 10.29 3.34 -9.81
CA ASN A 46 9.25 2.48 -10.37
C ASN A 46 9.34 1.05 -9.83
N SER A 47 10.29 0.79 -8.92
CA SER A 47 10.46 -0.53 -8.29
C SER A 47 9.39 -0.71 -7.22
N LEU A 48 8.59 -1.77 -7.34
CA LEU A 48 7.60 -2.12 -6.30
C LEU A 48 8.30 -2.38 -4.95
N GLU A 49 9.46 -3.02 -4.98
CA GLU A 49 10.26 -3.27 -3.77
C GLU A 49 10.62 -1.96 -3.07
N ASP A 50 11.18 -1.00 -3.81
CA ASP A 50 11.52 0.31 -3.24
C ASP A 50 10.28 1.02 -2.71
N MET A 51 9.16 0.97 -3.44
CA MET A 51 7.91 1.60 -2.99
C MET A 51 7.40 1.02 -1.67
N LEU A 52 7.50 -0.29 -1.47
CA LEU A 52 7.08 -0.95 -0.23
C LEU A 52 8.00 -0.57 0.94
N TYR A 53 9.33 -0.57 0.74
CA TYR A 53 10.26 -0.09 1.76
C TYR A 53 10.06 1.40 2.09
N LEU A 54 9.87 2.24 1.07
CA LEU A 54 9.57 3.66 1.25
C LEU A 54 8.24 3.87 1.97
N TYR A 55 7.25 3.00 1.79
CA TYR A 55 5.98 3.08 2.50
C TYR A 55 6.17 2.82 4.01
N VAL A 56 6.95 1.79 4.36
CA VAL A 56 7.34 1.52 5.76
C VAL A 56 8.09 2.72 6.36
N LEU A 57 9.04 3.29 5.61
CA LEU A 57 9.76 4.48 6.04
C LEU A 57 8.81 5.67 6.26
N ALA A 58 7.89 5.90 5.33
CA ALA A 58 6.91 6.98 5.39
C ALA A 58 5.99 6.83 6.62
N ASP A 59 5.57 5.60 6.93
CA ASP A 59 4.80 5.29 8.13
C ASP A 59 5.59 5.55 9.41
N ARG A 60 6.82 5.03 9.48
CA ARG A 60 7.71 5.20 10.63
C ARG A 60 8.02 6.67 10.92
N LEU A 61 8.21 7.46 9.87
CA LEU A 61 8.49 8.90 9.97
C LEU A 61 7.22 9.75 10.14
N ASP A 62 6.03 9.17 10.21
CA ASP A 62 4.75 9.89 10.30
C ASP A 62 4.62 10.96 9.20
N VAL A 63 4.80 10.52 7.94
CA VAL A 63 4.70 11.37 6.73
C VAL A 63 3.54 10.89 5.86
N PRO A 64 2.27 11.15 6.25
CA PRO A 64 1.09 10.68 5.52
C PRO A 64 1.03 11.19 4.08
N THR A 65 1.54 12.41 3.81
CA THR A 65 1.63 12.94 2.45
C THR A 65 2.58 12.13 1.54
N PHE A 66 3.59 11.48 2.13
CA PHE A 66 4.49 10.60 1.37
C PHE A 66 3.84 9.25 1.12
N ARG A 67 3.16 8.67 2.14
CA ARG A 67 2.34 7.47 1.96
C ARG A 67 1.30 7.66 0.86
N GLY A 68 0.64 8.82 0.83
CA GLY A 68 -0.28 9.22 -0.24
C GLY A 68 0.39 9.22 -1.62
N ALA A 69 1.53 9.89 -1.78
CA ALA A 69 2.26 9.92 -3.05
C ALA A 69 2.71 8.52 -3.52
N ILE A 70 3.13 7.64 -2.60
CA ILE A 70 3.47 6.25 -2.91
C ILE A 70 2.21 5.48 -3.33
N THR A 71 1.09 5.65 -2.62
CA THR A 71 -0.19 5.03 -2.94
C THR A 71 -0.70 5.44 -4.31
N ASP A 72 -0.66 6.74 -4.60
CA ASP A 72 -1.02 7.31 -5.90
C ASP A 72 -0.13 6.71 -6.99
N LYS A 73 1.18 6.57 -6.74
CA LYS A 73 2.10 5.98 -7.72
C LYS A 73 1.89 4.48 -7.93
N LEU A 74 1.69 3.72 -6.86
CA LEU A 74 1.41 2.28 -6.91
C LEU A 74 0.14 1.98 -7.71
N THR A 75 -0.86 2.84 -7.59
CA THR A 75 -2.12 2.72 -8.31
C THR A 75 -1.98 3.22 -9.75
N SER A 76 -1.48 4.43 -9.99
CA SER A 76 -1.46 5.08 -11.32
C SER A 76 -0.35 4.60 -12.28
N ASP A 77 0.86 4.35 -11.78
CA ASP A 77 2.08 4.28 -12.60
C ASP A 77 2.64 2.85 -12.80
N CYS A 78 1.77 1.84 -12.86
CA CYS A 78 2.05 0.47 -13.35
C CYS A 78 2.37 -0.64 -12.33
N CYS A 79 2.55 -0.36 -11.04
CA CYS A 79 3.05 -1.37 -10.10
C CYS A 79 2.08 -2.54 -9.82
N PHE A 80 0.78 -2.35 -10.02
CA PHE A 80 -0.25 -3.39 -9.83
C PHE A 80 -1.04 -3.67 -11.11
N LYS A 81 -0.35 -3.75 -12.26
CA LYS A 81 -0.94 -4.23 -13.53
C LYS A 81 -1.07 -5.76 -13.53
N SER A 82 -1.83 -6.30 -14.48
CA SER A 82 -2.09 -7.75 -14.62
C SER A 82 -0.85 -8.65 -14.69
N GLU A 83 0.32 -8.10 -15.00
CA GLU A 83 1.59 -8.81 -15.16
C GLU A 83 2.65 -8.40 -14.14
N PHE A 84 2.27 -7.74 -13.03
CA PHE A 84 3.26 -7.31 -12.05
C PHE A 84 3.87 -8.50 -11.30
N ASP A 85 5.16 -8.37 -10.96
CA ASP A 85 5.87 -9.37 -10.18
C ASP A 85 5.41 -9.31 -8.72
N VAL A 86 4.84 -10.43 -8.24
CA VAL A 86 4.44 -10.57 -6.84
C VAL A 86 5.69 -10.49 -5.94
N PRO A 87 5.71 -9.59 -4.95
CA PRO A 87 6.79 -9.53 -3.97
C PRO A 87 7.03 -10.87 -3.29
N ASP A 88 8.29 -11.15 -2.97
CA ASP A 88 8.62 -12.36 -2.23
C ASP A 88 8.00 -12.35 -0.82
N THR A 89 7.94 -13.54 -0.21
CA THR A 89 7.39 -13.74 1.13
C THR A 89 8.10 -12.89 2.19
N SER A 90 9.39 -12.60 2.02
CA SER A 90 10.18 -11.84 3.00
C SER A 90 9.74 -10.38 3.02
N LEU A 91 9.57 -9.78 1.84
CA LEU A 91 9.09 -8.41 1.70
C LEU A 91 7.63 -8.26 2.14
N ILE A 92 6.77 -9.24 1.83
CA ILE A 92 5.39 -9.26 2.32
C ILE A 92 5.37 -9.36 3.84
N THR A 93 6.21 -10.22 4.43
CA THR A 93 6.33 -10.36 5.89
C THR A 93 6.81 -9.05 6.52
N PHE A 94 7.85 -8.44 5.95
CA PHE A 94 8.38 -7.16 6.39
C PHE A 94 7.29 -6.07 6.40
N MET A 95 6.51 -5.97 5.32
CA MET A 95 5.37 -5.04 5.24
C MET A 95 4.30 -5.33 6.31
N MET A 96 3.95 -6.59 6.52
CA MET A 96 2.95 -7.02 7.51
C MET A 96 3.37 -6.73 8.96
N GLU A 97 4.67 -6.79 9.24
CA GLU A 97 5.22 -6.54 10.58
C GLU A 97 5.42 -5.06 10.89
N ASN A 98 5.71 -4.25 9.87
CA ASN A 98 6.08 -2.85 10.06
C ASN A 98 4.98 -1.84 9.73
N VAL A 99 3.94 -2.23 8.97
CA VAL A 99 2.86 -1.33 8.57
C VAL A 99 1.52 -1.72 9.23
N PRO A 100 0.82 -0.79 9.89
CA PRO A 100 -0.51 -1.06 10.42
C PRO A 100 -1.50 -1.59 9.37
N LYS A 101 -2.21 -2.67 9.73
CA LYS A 101 -3.13 -3.42 8.84
C LYS A 101 -4.30 -2.63 8.24
N TYR A 102 -4.60 -1.44 8.80
CA TYR A 102 -5.67 -0.56 8.32
C TYR A 102 -5.21 0.35 7.18
N LEU A 103 -3.90 0.46 6.94
CA LEU A 103 -3.37 1.30 5.88
C LEU A 103 -3.62 0.69 4.49
N PRO A 104 -3.83 1.53 3.48
CA PRO A 104 -4.30 1.13 2.15
C PRO A 104 -3.39 0.13 1.45
N VAL A 105 -2.07 0.22 1.66
CA VAL A 105 -1.07 -0.64 1.00
C VAL A 105 -1.32 -2.13 1.20
N HIS A 106 -1.87 -2.54 2.35
CA HIS A 106 -2.22 -3.95 2.63
C HIS A 106 -3.35 -4.45 1.72
N ALA A 107 -4.37 -3.62 1.51
CA ALA A 107 -5.49 -3.95 0.66
C ALA A 107 -5.10 -3.91 -0.82
N LEU A 108 -4.31 -2.90 -1.21
CA LEU A 108 -3.77 -2.78 -2.56
C LEU A 108 -2.93 -4.00 -2.93
N LEU A 109 -1.93 -4.34 -2.11
CA LEU A 109 -1.05 -5.46 -2.36
C LEU A 109 -1.81 -6.80 -2.37
N ALA A 110 -2.73 -7.01 -1.43
CA ALA A 110 -3.54 -8.23 -1.40
C ALA A 110 -4.44 -8.39 -2.63
N THR A 111 -4.97 -7.28 -3.14
CA THR A 111 -5.78 -7.26 -4.36
C THR A 111 -4.93 -7.57 -5.57
N ALA A 112 -3.79 -6.88 -5.72
CA ALA A 112 -2.89 -7.11 -6.83
C ALA A 112 -2.43 -8.58 -6.86
N VAL A 113 -1.98 -9.12 -5.73
CA VAL A 113 -1.58 -10.53 -5.63
C VAL A 113 -2.73 -11.47 -5.98
N ALA A 114 -3.97 -11.18 -5.55
CA ALA A 114 -5.13 -11.96 -5.93
C ALA A 114 -5.40 -11.94 -7.45
N GLN A 115 -5.19 -10.81 -8.12
CA GLN A 115 -5.33 -10.74 -9.59
C GLN A 115 -4.31 -11.62 -10.31
N VAL A 116 -3.05 -11.65 -9.86
CA VAL A 116 -2.02 -12.52 -10.44
C VAL A 116 -2.32 -14.00 -10.17
N LEU A 117 -2.72 -14.33 -8.94
CA LEU A 117 -3.01 -15.71 -8.54
C LEU A 117 -4.36 -16.23 -9.04
N TYR A 118 -5.22 -15.37 -9.61
CA TYR A 118 -6.53 -15.77 -10.12
C TYR A 118 -6.43 -16.90 -11.16
N HIS A 119 -5.43 -16.82 -12.04
CA HIS A 119 -5.16 -17.85 -13.04
C HIS A 119 -4.26 -18.98 -12.55
N ASN A 120 -3.66 -18.86 -11.35
CA ASN A 120 -2.77 -19.85 -10.76
C ASN A 120 -2.84 -19.87 -9.21
N PRO A 121 -3.84 -20.56 -8.62
CA PRO A 121 -4.10 -20.52 -7.18
C PRO A 121 -3.06 -21.28 -6.33
N GLU A 122 -2.16 -22.05 -6.93
CA GLU A 122 -1.10 -22.81 -6.22
C GLU A 122 -0.06 -21.88 -5.55
N GLY A 123 -0.05 -20.59 -5.88
CA GLY A 123 0.87 -19.60 -5.31
C GLY A 123 0.47 -19.01 -3.94
N LEU A 124 -0.58 -19.52 -3.28
CA LEU A 124 -1.04 -19.02 -1.97
C LEU A 124 -0.21 -19.53 -0.78
N ASP A 125 0.26 -20.77 -0.83
CA ASP A 125 1.02 -21.42 0.25
C ASP A 125 2.29 -20.69 0.71
N PRO A 126 3.05 -19.96 -0.14
CA PRO A 126 4.20 -19.19 0.33
C PRO A 126 3.85 -17.89 1.06
N LEU A 127 2.57 -17.48 1.14
CA LEU A 127 2.18 -16.19 1.72
C LEU A 127 1.99 -16.26 3.26
N PRO A 128 2.35 -15.20 4.00
CA PRO A 128 2.09 -15.15 5.45
C PRO A 128 0.59 -15.28 5.75
N TYR A 129 0.20 -16.11 6.72
CA TYR A 129 -1.21 -16.46 6.98
C TYR A 129 -2.17 -15.26 7.00
N GLY A 130 -1.83 -14.19 7.72
CA GLY A 130 -2.69 -13.00 7.81
C GLY A 130 -2.86 -12.25 6.49
N PHE A 131 -1.87 -12.32 5.61
CA PHE A 131 -1.93 -11.76 4.26
C PHE A 131 -2.66 -12.73 3.30
N ALA A 132 -2.35 -14.02 3.37
CA ALA A 132 -3.01 -15.07 2.58
C ALA A 132 -4.54 -15.08 2.77
N VAL A 133 -5.04 -14.84 3.99
CA VAL A 133 -6.49 -14.70 4.25
C VAL A 133 -7.09 -13.52 3.48
N ARG A 134 -6.38 -12.38 3.37
CA ARG A 134 -6.84 -11.21 2.61
C ARG A 134 -6.83 -11.49 1.11
N VAL A 135 -5.76 -12.12 0.61
CA VAL A 135 -5.66 -12.53 -0.80
C VAL A 135 -6.76 -13.51 -1.16
N LYS A 136 -6.98 -14.54 -0.33
CA LYS A 136 -8.06 -15.52 -0.52
C LYS A 136 -9.44 -14.86 -0.52
N HIS A 137 -9.70 -13.92 0.39
CA HIS A 137 -10.96 -13.18 0.40
C HIS A 137 -11.19 -12.41 -0.92
N ASN A 138 -10.12 -11.92 -1.56
CA ASN A 138 -10.21 -11.28 -2.86
C ASN A 138 -10.34 -12.29 -4.02
N LEU A 139 -9.73 -13.49 -3.92
CA LEU A 139 -9.90 -14.58 -4.88
C LEU A 139 -11.31 -15.20 -4.85
N ASP A 140 -11.95 -15.22 -3.68
CA ASP A 140 -13.32 -15.71 -3.52
C ASP A 140 -14.35 -14.76 -4.19
N LYS A 141 -13.94 -13.56 -4.62
CA LYS A 141 -14.77 -12.66 -5.44
C LYS A 141 -14.69 -13.09 -6.91
N PRO A 142 -15.82 -13.09 -7.65
CA PRO A 142 -15.79 -13.31 -9.09
C PRO A 142 -14.84 -12.29 -9.74
N TYR A 143 -13.88 -12.77 -10.53
CA TYR A 143 -12.93 -11.92 -11.24
C TYR A 143 -13.66 -10.90 -12.06
N GLY A 144 -13.25 -9.64 -11.96
CA GLY A 144 -13.97 -8.58 -12.64
C GLY A 144 -14.84 -7.71 -11.74
N LEU A 145 -15.18 -8.13 -10.51
CA LEU A 145 -16.11 -7.38 -9.65
C LEU A 145 -15.42 -6.51 -8.60
N CYS A 146 -15.86 -5.26 -8.46
CA CYS A 146 -15.43 -4.38 -7.35
C CYS A 146 -16.19 -4.66 -6.06
N ASP A 147 -15.65 -4.23 -4.92
CA ASP A 147 -16.28 -4.43 -3.60
C ASP A 147 -17.70 -3.86 -3.53
N ASN A 148 -17.95 -2.73 -4.19
CA ASN A 148 -19.30 -2.15 -4.25
C ASN A 148 -20.26 -3.03 -5.06
N CYS A 149 -19.84 -3.53 -6.22
CA CYS A 149 -20.66 -4.42 -7.03
C CYS A 149 -20.87 -5.77 -6.33
N TYR A 150 -19.82 -6.37 -5.77
CA TYR A 150 -19.89 -7.61 -5.00
C TYR A 150 -20.83 -7.49 -3.79
N HIS A 151 -20.71 -6.41 -3.00
CA HIS A 151 -21.60 -6.17 -1.87
C HIS A 151 -23.03 -5.85 -2.32
N HIS A 152 -23.23 -5.07 -3.38
CA HIS A 152 -24.57 -4.81 -3.90
C HIS A 152 -25.26 -6.13 -4.29
N HIS A 153 -24.55 -7.02 -4.99
CA HIS A 153 -25.06 -8.34 -5.37
C HIS A 153 -25.32 -9.29 -4.20
N LEU A 154 -24.58 -9.19 -3.08
CA LEU A 154 -24.85 -9.97 -1.87
C LEU A 154 -26.17 -9.58 -1.17
N PHE A 155 -26.66 -8.35 -1.39
CA PHE A 155 -27.84 -7.81 -0.72
C PHE A 155 -29.05 -7.59 -1.66
N THR A 156 -28.90 -7.82 -2.96
CA THR A 156 -30.00 -7.83 -3.93
C THR A 156 -30.28 -9.26 -4.40
N ASP A 157 -31.54 -9.70 -4.38
CA ASP A 157 -32.00 -11.06 -4.76
C ASP A 157 -31.75 -11.46 -6.24
N ASP A 158 -30.94 -10.73 -6.99
CA ASP A 158 -30.62 -11.03 -8.38
C ASP A 158 -29.54 -12.14 -8.45
N HIS A 159 -29.99 -13.36 -8.76
CA HIS A 159 -29.19 -14.59 -8.81
C HIS A 159 -28.26 -14.69 -10.05
N ILE A 160 -28.03 -13.58 -10.76
CA ILE A 160 -27.14 -13.52 -11.93
C ILE A 160 -25.94 -12.66 -11.53
N ILE A 161 -24.92 -13.32 -11.01
CA ILE A 161 -23.60 -12.70 -10.81
C ILE A 161 -23.09 -12.38 -12.22
N ALA A 162 -22.93 -11.10 -12.54
CA ALA A 162 -22.21 -10.72 -13.75
C ALA A 162 -20.77 -11.23 -13.61
N ASP A 163 -20.28 -11.94 -14.64
CA ASP A 163 -18.92 -12.52 -14.64
C ASP A 163 -17.81 -11.45 -14.61
N HIS A 164 -18.15 -10.15 -14.68
CA HIS A 164 -17.25 -9.00 -14.59
C HIS A 164 -18.04 -7.68 -14.42
N CYS A 165 -17.43 -6.66 -13.83
CA CYS A 165 -17.89 -5.27 -13.94
C CYS A 165 -17.52 -4.72 -15.32
N GLU A 166 -18.43 -3.99 -15.97
CA GLU A 166 -18.15 -3.33 -17.26
C GLU A 166 -16.96 -2.35 -17.21
N HIS A 167 -16.71 -1.77 -16.04
CA HIS A 167 -15.59 -0.86 -15.79
C HIS A 167 -14.28 -1.59 -15.43
N PHE A 168 -14.24 -2.92 -15.33
CA PHE A 168 -13.07 -3.64 -14.79
C PHE A 168 -11.77 -3.51 -15.58
N PHE A 169 -11.85 -3.37 -16.92
CA PHE A 169 -10.65 -3.24 -17.75
C PHE A 169 -10.20 -1.79 -17.94
N ASP A 170 -11.12 -0.83 -17.85
CA ASP A 170 -10.84 0.61 -17.94
C ASP A 170 -10.50 1.21 -16.56
N GLU A 171 -11.03 0.61 -15.50
CA GLU A 171 -10.86 0.93 -14.08
C GLU A 171 -10.96 -0.39 -13.28
N PRO A 172 -9.87 -1.18 -13.19
CA PRO A 172 -9.88 -2.33 -12.29
C PRO A 172 -10.34 -1.83 -10.93
N ALA A 173 -11.27 -2.54 -10.31
CA ALA A 173 -12.03 -2.21 -9.10
C ALA A 173 -11.30 -1.53 -7.92
N ASP A 174 -9.97 -1.50 -7.99
CA ASP A 174 -8.99 -1.10 -6.99
C ASP A 174 -7.96 -0.09 -7.55
N HIS A 175 -8.25 0.51 -8.70
CA HIS A 175 -7.43 1.56 -9.36
C HIS A 175 -7.94 2.97 -9.09
N ASP A 176 -8.98 3.16 -8.28
CA ASP A 176 -9.33 4.50 -7.80
C ASP A 176 -8.38 4.89 -6.64
N PRO A 177 -7.35 5.73 -6.87
CA PRO A 177 -6.48 6.20 -5.80
C PRO A 177 -7.24 6.92 -4.68
N GLU A 178 -8.39 7.56 -4.98
CA GLU A 178 -9.21 8.26 -3.97
C GLU A 178 -9.73 7.30 -2.90
N ARG A 179 -9.99 6.04 -3.25
CA ARG A 179 -10.44 5.00 -2.32
C ARG A 179 -9.38 4.67 -1.25
N TYR A 180 -8.12 4.89 -1.59
CA TYR A 180 -6.96 4.59 -0.74
C TYR A 180 -6.36 5.84 -0.11
N ARG A 181 -6.86 7.03 -0.44
CA ARG A 181 -6.43 8.24 0.24
C ARG A 181 -6.82 8.16 1.71
N GLU A 182 -5.80 8.27 2.55
CA GLU A 182 -6.00 8.43 3.98
C GLU A 182 -6.88 9.66 4.22
N ALA A 183 -7.97 9.50 4.98
CA ALA A 183 -8.80 10.61 5.38
C ALA A 183 -7.91 11.64 6.09
N THR A 184 -7.75 12.81 5.48
CA THR A 184 -7.08 13.93 6.14
C THR A 184 -7.97 14.34 7.30
N HIS A 185 -7.66 13.85 8.50
CA HIS A 185 -8.16 14.44 9.72
C HIS A 185 -7.57 15.85 9.81
N VAL A 186 -8.22 16.80 9.16
CA VAL A 186 -8.10 18.22 9.46
C VAL A 186 -8.74 18.37 10.84
N THR A 187 -7.96 18.16 11.90
CA THR A 187 -8.30 18.63 13.23
C THR A 187 -8.17 20.15 13.22
N SER A 188 -9.23 20.79 12.73
CA SER A 188 -9.54 22.19 13.04
C SER A 188 -9.89 22.26 14.52
N HIS A 189 -8.90 22.54 15.37
CA HIS A 189 -9.16 23.07 16.70
C HIS A 189 -8.85 24.57 16.69
N TYR A 190 -9.93 25.35 16.58
CA TYR A 190 -10.04 26.69 17.13
C TYR A 190 -9.97 26.64 18.66
#